data_AF-A0A971D2G5-F1
#
_entry.id   AF-A0A971D2G5-F1
#
_cell.length_a   1.000
_cell.length_b   1.000
_cell.length_c   1.000
_cell.angle_alpha   90.00
_cell.angle_beta   90.00
_cell.angle_gamma   90.00
#
_symmetry.space_group_name_H-M   'P 1'
#
loop_
_entity.id
_entity.type
_entity.pdbx_description
1 polymer ?
#
loop_
_entity_poly.entity_id
_entity_poly.type
_entity_poly.pdbx_seq_one_letter_code
_entity_poly.pdbx_strand_id
1 'polypeptide(L)'
;EEKRRIAKAGAALIQPGETVFLSSGTTAAQVLGYVDPELRARIVTHNVGALSAVQVAALDIVILGGSYRPSSNTLEGALAVEAVNMFHASRFILGADGVSLEEGVTTPSMGLAGVERAMVQRTRGEITVLADASKFGVIGDVAICSLDKIDTVVTDDAADGDIRDELERLGVAQVVV
;
A
#
# COMPACT_ATOMS: atom_id res chain seq x y z
N GLU A 1 -17.82 -1.77 1.51
CA GLU A 1 -17.56 -2.98 2.33
C GLU A 1 -16.29 -3.70 1.90
N GLU A 2 -16.04 -3.90 0.60
CA GLU A 2 -14.81 -4.55 0.08
C GLU A 2 -13.51 -3.94 0.62
N LYS A 3 -13.31 -2.62 0.45
CA LYS A 3 -12.11 -1.92 0.97
C LYS A 3 -11.86 -2.16 2.45
N ARG A 4 -12.91 -2.38 3.23
CA ARG A 4 -12.84 -2.66 4.67
C ARG A 4 -12.33 -4.08 4.92
N ARG A 5 -12.86 -5.07 4.19
CA ARG A 5 -12.39 -6.46 4.22
C ARG A 5 -10.92 -6.55 3.79
N ILE A 6 -10.57 -5.88 2.70
CA ILE A 6 -9.21 -5.82 2.14
C ILE A 6 -8.26 -5.17 3.14
N ALA A 7 -8.62 -4.01 3.71
CA ALA A 7 -7.80 -3.33 4.72
C ALA A 7 -7.59 -4.21 5.97
N LYS A 8 -8.62 -4.95 6.40
CA LYS A 8 -8.51 -5.89 7.52
C LYS A 8 -7.56 -7.04 7.22
N ALA A 9 -7.61 -7.63 6.04
CA ALA A 9 -6.66 -8.66 5.64
C ALA A 9 -5.24 -8.11 5.51
N GLY A 10 -5.07 -6.90 4.94
CA GLY A 10 -3.76 -6.22 4.90
C GLY A 10 -3.18 -5.97 6.29
N ALA A 11 -4.02 -5.61 7.28
CA ALA A 11 -3.59 -5.41 8.66
C ALA A 11 -3.12 -6.72 9.32
N ALA A 12 -3.76 -7.85 9.01
CA ALA A 12 -3.41 -9.16 9.55
C ALA A 12 -2.05 -9.68 9.05
N LEU A 13 -1.49 -9.10 7.99
CA LEU A 13 -0.18 -9.47 7.46
C LEU A 13 0.98 -8.83 8.25
N ILE A 14 0.72 -7.75 9.00
CA ILE A 14 1.77 -7.03 9.73
C ILE A 14 2.21 -7.84 10.94
N GLN A 15 3.52 -8.09 11.05
CA GLN A 15 4.11 -8.88 12.12
C GLN A 15 4.75 -8.00 13.22
N PRO A 16 4.84 -8.50 14.47
CA PRO A 16 5.53 -7.79 15.54
C PRO A 16 7.01 -7.50 15.18
N GLY A 17 7.45 -6.28 15.46
CA GLY A 17 8.82 -5.81 15.20
C GLY A 17 9.09 -5.34 13.77
N GLU A 18 8.11 -5.44 12.86
CA GLU A 18 8.28 -4.96 11.49
C GLU A 18 8.38 -3.43 11.39
N THR A 19 9.11 -2.97 10.38
CA THR A 19 8.95 -1.62 9.84
C THR A 19 8.15 -1.72 8.56
N VAL A 20 7.00 -1.08 8.54
CA VAL A 20 6.01 -1.16 7.46
C VAL A 20 5.87 0.18 6.78
N PHE A 21 6.11 0.22 5.48
CA PHE A 21 5.61 1.33 4.67
C PHE A 21 4.10 1.17 4.48
N LEU A 22 3.37 2.27 4.60
CA LEU A 22 1.94 2.33 4.29
C LEU A 22 1.71 3.45 3.26
N SER A 23 1.14 3.09 2.12
CA SER A 23 0.96 3.99 0.98
C SER A 23 -0.19 4.99 1.17
N SER A 24 -0.45 5.78 0.12
CA SER A 24 -1.64 6.59 -0.02
C SER A 24 -2.91 5.74 -0.22
N GLY A 25 -4.06 6.41 -0.27
CA GLY A 25 -5.34 5.79 -0.61
C GLY A 25 -6.19 5.42 0.60
N THR A 26 -7.50 5.31 0.35
CA THR A 26 -8.52 5.10 1.40
C THR A 26 -8.55 3.68 1.94
N THR A 27 -8.14 2.69 1.14
CA THR A 27 -8.01 1.30 1.59
C THR A 27 -6.79 1.15 2.52
N ALA A 28 -5.63 1.66 2.12
CA ALA A 28 -4.42 1.67 2.95
C ALA A 28 -4.63 2.45 4.26
N ALA A 29 -5.31 3.61 4.22
CA ALA A 29 -5.62 4.39 5.41
C ALA A 29 -6.40 3.60 6.47
N GLN A 30 -7.28 2.68 6.06
CA GLN A 30 -8.09 1.89 6.97
C GLN A 30 -7.33 0.76 7.66
N VAL A 31 -6.17 0.35 7.14
CA VAL A 31 -5.36 -0.76 7.68
C VAL A 31 -5.09 -0.55 9.16
N LEU A 32 -4.71 0.66 9.56
CA LEU A 32 -4.34 0.98 10.95
C LEU A 32 -5.49 0.81 11.96
N GLY A 33 -6.75 0.84 11.49
CA GLY A 33 -7.93 0.59 12.34
C GLY A 33 -8.22 -0.89 12.57
N TYR A 34 -7.54 -1.79 11.87
CA TYR A 34 -7.72 -3.25 11.98
C TYR A 34 -6.50 -3.98 12.54
N VAL A 35 -5.44 -3.25 12.84
CA VAL A 35 -4.24 -3.79 13.49
C VAL A 35 -4.57 -4.20 14.93
N ASP A 36 -3.97 -5.29 15.40
CA ASP A 36 -4.07 -5.71 16.81
C ASP A 36 -3.61 -4.57 17.75
N PRO A 37 -4.42 -4.16 18.75
CA PRO A 37 -4.06 -3.11 19.69
C PRO A 37 -2.77 -3.34 20.50
N GLU A 38 -2.30 -4.57 20.60
CA GLU A 38 -1.05 -4.91 21.29
C GLU A 38 0.14 -5.01 20.32
N LEU A 39 -0.10 -4.89 19.01
CA LEU A 39 0.95 -5.00 18.00
C LEU A 39 1.98 -3.88 18.16
N ARG A 40 3.24 -4.28 18.34
CA ARG A 40 4.39 -3.39 18.34
C ARG A 40 5.08 -3.45 16.99
N ALA A 41 4.82 -2.46 16.15
CA ALA A 41 5.46 -2.31 14.84
C ALA A 41 5.69 -0.82 14.57
N ARG A 42 6.60 -0.52 13.63
CA ARG A 42 6.79 0.85 13.13
C ARG A 42 6.05 1.02 11.81
N ILE A 43 5.20 2.03 11.73
CA ILE A 43 4.53 2.45 10.50
C ILE A 43 5.22 3.70 9.98
N VAL A 44 5.65 3.69 8.72
CA VAL A 44 6.17 4.86 8.02
C VAL A 44 5.23 5.18 6.87
N THR A 45 4.56 6.32 6.92
CA THR A 45 3.51 6.65 5.94
C THR A 45 3.51 8.12 5.55
N HIS A 46 3.10 8.38 4.32
CA HIS A 46 2.82 9.74 3.82
C HIS A 46 1.31 10.02 3.75
N ASN A 47 0.48 9.10 4.23
CA ASN A 47 -0.97 9.18 4.21
C ASN A 47 -1.48 9.79 5.52
N VAL A 48 -1.76 11.09 5.50
CA VAL A 48 -2.30 11.80 6.67
C VAL A 48 -3.67 11.25 7.07
N GLY A 49 -4.45 10.77 6.09
CA GLY A 49 -5.74 10.12 6.34
C GLY A 49 -5.66 8.86 7.19
N ALA A 50 -4.54 8.13 7.14
CA ALA A 50 -4.35 6.93 7.95
C ALA A 50 -4.37 7.22 9.45
N LEU A 51 -3.97 8.42 9.88
CA LEU A 51 -3.96 8.82 11.28
C LEU A 51 -5.35 8.82 11.93
N SER A 52 -6.40 9.06 11.13
CA SER A 52 -7.78 9.05 11.62
C SER A 52 -8.27 7.65 12.00
N ALA A 53 -7.63 6.60 11.47
CA ALA A 53 -7.94 5.21 11.76
C ALA A 53 -7.09 4.63 12.90
N VAL A 54 -6.10 5.37 13.41
CA VAL A 54 -5.22 4.87 14.46
C VAL A 54 -6.00 4.78 15.77
N GLN A 55 -6.19 3.55 16.25
CA GLN A 55 -6.79 3.27 17.56
C GLN A 55 -5.79 2.69 18.56
N VAL A 56 -4.55 2.46 18.12
CA VAL A 56 -3.58 1.59 18.80
C VAL A 56 -2.43 2.41 19.39
N ALA A 57 -2.22 2.26 20.71
CA ALA A 57 -1.16 2.98 21.43
C ALA A 57 0.24 2.36 21.26
N ALA A 58 0.34 1.12 20.77
CA ALA A 58 1.59 0.37 20.71
C ALA A 58 2.40 0.56 19.40
N LEU A 59 1.81 1.20 18.39
CA LEU A 59 2.48 1.48 17.12
C LEU A 59 3.39 2.70 17.23
N ASP A 60 4.60 2.61 16.66
CA ASP A 60 5.48 3.75 16.41
C ASP A 60 5.18 4.30 15.00
N ILE A 61 4.56 5.48 14.89
CA ILE A 61 4.11 6.02 13.61
C ILE A 61 4.97 7.22 13.21
N VAL A 62 5.68 7.07 12.10
CA VAL A 62 6.41 8.14 11.42
C VAL A 62 5.59 8.64 10.24
N ILE A 63 5.17 9.91 10.32
CA ILE A 63 4.53 10.60 9.21
C ILE A 63 5.58 11.36 8.42
N LEU A 64 5.72 10.98 7.15
CA LEU A 64 6.67 11.59 6.22
C LEU A 64 6.24 13.03 5.92
N GLY A 65 7.16 13.99 6.05
CA GLY A 65 6.90 15.38 5.70
C GLY A 65 6.76 15.61 4.19
N GLY A 66 6.53 16.84 3.76
CA GLY A 66 6.40 17.20 2.34
C GLY A 66 5.31 18.23 2.09
N SER A 67 4.86 18.31 0.84
CA SER A 67 3.75 19.16 0.44
C SER A 67 2.43 18.42 0.63
N TYR A 68 1.51 19.01 1.38
CA TYR A 68 0.20 18.39 1.62
C TYR A 68 -0.71 18.54 0.40
N ARG A 69 -1.27 17.42 -0.07
CA ARG A 69 -2.27 17.34 -1.14
C ARG A 69 -3.64 17.03 -0.53
N PRO A 70 -4.58 17.99 -0.51
CA PRO A 70 -5.90 17.79 0.08
C PRO A 70 -6.74 16.70 -0.60
N SER A 71 -6.63 16.54 -1.92
CA SER A 71 -7.47 15.60 -2.69
C SER A 71 -7.22 14.13 -2.36
N SER A 72 -6.01 13.78 -1.94
CA SER A 72 -5.62 12.42 -1.53
C SER A 72 -5.33 12.30 -0.04
N ASN A 73 -5.38 13.42 0.70
CA ASN A 73 -5.03 13.52 2.12
C ASN A 73 -3.64 12.95 2.42
N THR A 74 -2.65 13.34 1.61
CA THR A 74 -1.28 12.81 1.66
C THR A 74 -0.22 13.90 1.57
N LEU A 75 1.01 13.55 1.93
CA LEU A 75 2.21 14.38 1.80
C LEU A 75 3.06 13.86 0.64
N GLU A 76 3.47 14.74 -0.26
CA GLU A 76 4.21 14.36 -1.47
C GLU A 76 5.40 15.30 -1.75
N GLY A 77 6.17 14.97 -2.80
CA GLY A 77 7.28 15.78 -3.28
C GLY A 77 8.65 15.33 -2.76
N ALA A 78 9.68 16.08 -3.12
CA ALA A 78 11.08 15.69 -2.92
C ALA A 78 11.43 15.43 -1.45
N LEU A 79 10.92 16.24 -0.51
CA LEU A 79 11.16 16.05 0.92
C LEU A 79 10.59 14.71 1.44
N ALA A 80 9.41 14.31 0.96
CA ALA A 80 8.82 13.02 1.31
C ALA A 80 9.70 11.86 0.79
N VAL A 81 10.18 11.98 -0.45
CA VAL A 81 11.08 11.00 -1.08
C VAL A 81 12.42 10.90 -0.33
N GLU A 82 13.04 12.03 0.02
CA GLU A 82 14.26 12.06 0.83
C GLU A 82 14.04 11.40 2.19
N ALA A 83 12.90 11.68 2.84
CA ALA A 83 12.56 11.05 4.10
C ALA A 83 12.40 9.53 3.97
N VAL A 84 11.70 9.02 2.95
CA VAL A 84 11.59 7.58 2.68
C VAL A 84 12.97 6.92 2.54
N ASN A 85 13.93 7.60 1.91
CA ASN A 85 15.28 7.07 1.68
C ASN A 85 16.11 6.85 2.95
N MET A 86 15.68 7.40 4.10
CA MET A 86 16.31 7.16 5.40
C MET A 86 15.86 5.85 6.06
N PHE A 87 14.82 5.20 5.53
CA PHE A 87 14.26 3.97 6.08
C PHE A 87 14.48 2.78 5.16
N HIS A 88 14.51 1.60 5.76
CA HIS A 88 14.26 0.34 5.07
C HIS A 88 13.07 -0.31 5.76
N ALA A 89 12.13 -0.83 4.96
CA ALA A 89 10.96 -1.54 5.48
C ALA A 89 11.08 -3.04 5.22
N SER A 90 10.60 -3.85 6.15
CA SER A 90 10.42 -5.29 5.96
C SER A 90 9.14 -5.60 5.19
N ARG A 91 8.19 -4.66 5.15
CA ARG A 91 6.92 -4.81 4.45
C ARG A 91 6.47 -3.48 3.84
N PHE A 92 5.82 -3.54 2.68
CA PHE A 92 5.07 -2.41 2.13
C PHE A 92 3.64 -2.81 1.88
N ILE A 93 2.70 -2.09 2.49
CA ILE A 93 1.28 -2.18 2.18
C ILE A 93 0.92 -1.05 1.20
N LEU A 94 0.67 -1.42 -0.05
CA LEU A 94 0.45 -0.53 -1.18
C LEU A 94 -1.02 -0.60 -1.65
N GLY A 95 -1.78 0.46 -1.44
CA GLY A 95 -3.05 0.68 -2.14
C GLY A 95 -2.82 0.94 -3.63
N ALA A 96 -3.82 0.62 -4.45
CA ALA A 96 -3.77 0.86 -5.89
C ALA A 96 -4.95 1.71 -6.39
N ASP A 97 -4.66 2.63 -7.31
CA ASP A 97 -5.69 3.31 -8.10
C ASP A 97 -6.00 2.55 -9.40
N GLY A 98 -5.01 1.84 -9.94
CA GLY A 98 -5.14 0.88 -11.02
C GLY A 98 -4.06 -0.20 -10.97
N VAL A 99 -4.42 -1.41 -11.39
CA VAL A 99 -3.54 -2.57 -11.53
C VAL A 99 -3.74 -3.15 -12.92
N SER A 100 -2.68 -3.22 -13.71
CA SER A 100 -2.73 -3.84 -15.04
C SER A 100 -1.55 -4.78 -15.24
N LEU A 101 -1.70 -5.74 -16.15
CA LEU A 101 -0.65 -6.68 -16.49
C LEU A 101 0.54 -6.01 -17.21
N GLU A 102 0.26 -4.95 -17.97
CA GLU A 102 1.25 -4.24 -18.77
C GLU A 102 2.01 -3.19 -17.93
N GLU A 103 1.29 -2.34 -17.18
CA GLU A 103 1.89 -1.20 -16.46
C GLU A 103 2.10 -1.47 -14.96
N GLY A 104 1.62 -2.61 -14.45
CA GLY A 104 1.65 -2.93 -13.03
C GLY A 104 0.73 -2.03 -12.19
N VAL A 105 1.22 -1.59 -11.04
CA VAL A 105 0.47 -0.72 -10.12
C VAL A 105 0.63 0.73 -10.57
N THR A 106 -0.47 1.47 -10.69
CA THR A 106 -0.51 2.84 -11.21
C THR A 106 -1.32 3.78 -10.30
N THR A 107 -1.03 5.09 -10.41
CA THR A 107 -1.68 6.18 -9.65
C THR A 107 -1.84 7.43 -10.53
N PRO A 108 -2.83 8.31 -10.30
CA PRO A 108 -3.03 9.52 -11.09
C PRO A 108 -2.07 10.68 -10.76
N SER A 109 -1.16 10.52 -9.78
CA SER A 109 -0.26 11.62 -9.37
C SER A 109 1.21 11.24 -9.48
N MET A 110 1.97 12.04 -10.23
CA MET A 110 3.43 11.94 -10.28
C MET A 110 4.08 12.17 -8.91
N GLY A 111 3.49 13.03 -8.08
CA GLY A 111 3.99 13.31 -6.72
C GLY A 111 3.87 12.09 -5.80
N LEU A 112 2.70 11.42 -5.83
CA LEU A 112 2.46 10.18 -5.07
C LEU A 112 3.33 9.05 -5.60
N ALA A 113 3.35 8.87 -6.92
CA ALA A 113 4.15 7.85 -7.57
C ALA A 113 5.62 7.97 -7.19
N GLY A 114 6.18 9.18 -7.09
CA GLY A 114 7.56 9.40 -6.66
C GLY A 114 7.85 8.86 -5.25
N VAL A 115 6.94 9.11 -4.30
CA VAL A 115 7.07 8.63 -2.92
C VAL A 115 6.93 7.11 -2.86
N GLU A 116 5.92 6.56 -3.53
CA GLU A 116 5.63 5.12 -3.48
C GLU A 116 6.67 4.30 -4.25
N ARG A 117 7.22 4.82 -5.35
CA ARG A 117 8.41 4.24 -6.02
C ARG A 117 9.60 4.14 -5.08
N ALA A 118 9.85 5.19 -4.29
CA ALA A 118 10.91 5.16 -3.30
C ALA A 118 10.63 4.14 -2.19
N MET A 119 9.37 3.98 -1.76
CA MET A 119 8.96 2.95 -0.80
C MET A 119 9.19 1.55 -1.36
N VAL A 120 8.81 1.28 -2.62
CA VAL A 120 9.11 0.01 -3.32
C VAL A 120 10.62 -0.27 -3.28
N GLN A 121 11.45 0.70 -3.68
CA GLN A 121 12.92 0.55 -3.72
C GLN A 121 13.56 0.32 -2.34
N ARG A 122 12.93 0.86 -1.28
CA ARG A 122 13.40 0.77 0.11
C ARG A 122 12.79 -0.39 0.89
N THR A 123 11.92 -1.16 0.28
CA THR A 123 11.37 -2.38 0.87
C THR A 123 12.34 -3.54 0.65
N ARG A 124 12.60 -4.31 1.71
CA ARG A 124 13.53 -5.45 1.73
C ARG A 124 12.84 -6.80 1.91
N GLY A 125 11.56 -6.78 2.29
CA GLY A 125 10.71 -7.97 2.33
C GLY A 125 9.48 -7.77 1.44
N GLU A 126 8.32 -8.17 1.93
CA GLU A 126 7.12 -8.33 1.10
C GLU A 126 6.46 -7.00 0.73
N ILE A 127 6.10 -6.86 -0.54
CA ILE A 127 5.23 -5.80 -1.06
C ILE A 127 3.85 -6.40 -1.32
N THR A 128 2.87 -5.92 -0.57
CA THR A 128 1.48 -6.34 -0.66
C THR A 128 0.63 -5.24 -1.28
N VAL A 129 -0.05 -5.55 -2.38
CA VAL A 129 -1.03 -4.65 -3.01
C VAL A 129 -2.42 -4.88 -2.43
N LEU A 130 -3.12 -3.79 -2.10
CA LEU A 130 -4.51 -3.78 -1.68
C LEU A 130 -5.37 -3.21 -2.83
N ALA A 131 -6.13 -4.08 -3.49
CA ALA A 131 -6.91 -3.72 -4.67
C ALA A 131 -8.25 -4.44 -4.69
N ASP A 132 -9.35 -3.68 -4.70
CA ASP A 132 -10.67 -4.25 -5.02
C ASP A 132 -10.77 -4.56 -6.52
N ALA A 133 -11.74 -5.40 -6.90
CA ALA A 133 -11.92 -5.88 -8.27
C ALA A 133 -12.01 -4.75 -9.30
N SER A 134 -12.53 -3.58 -8.91
CA SER A 134 -12.65 -2.42 -9.82
C SER A 134 -11.31 -1.79 -10.20
N LYS A 135 -10.21 -2.17 -9.54
CA LYS A 135 -8.87 -1.66 -9.81
C LYS A 135 -8.13 -2.42 -10.88
N PHE A 136 -8.55 -3.65 -11.20
CA PHE A 136 -7.85 -4.44 -12.21
C PHE A 136 -8.26 -4.05 -13.62
N GLY A 137 -7.30 -4.06 -14.55
CA GLY A 137 -7.46 -3.57 -15.92
C GLY A 137 -7.50 -2.04 -16.03
N VAL A 138 -7.37 -1.32 -14.92
CA VAL A 138 -7.30 0.14 -14.88
C VAL A 138 -5.86 0.60 -14.94
N ILE A 139 -5.60 1.57 -15.80
CA ILE A 139 -4.29 2.22 -15.95
C ILE A 139 -4.45 3.69 -15.55
N GLY A 140 -3.80 4.08 -14.45
CA GLY A 140 -3.64 5.46 -14.05
C GLY A 140 -2.50 6.16 -14.81
N ASP A 141 -2.41 7.47 -14.65
CA ASP A 141 -1.49 8.31 -15.43
C ASP A 141 0.00 8.02 -15.21
N VAL A 142 0.36 7.44 -14.05
CA VAL A 142 1.76 7.20 -13.66
C VAL A 142 1.92 5.82 -13.03
N ALA A 143 2.82 5.00 -13.60
CA ALA A 143 3.20 3.71 -13.03
C ALA A 143 4.01 3.86 -11.74
N ILE A 144 3.77 3.03 -10.73
CA ILE A 144 4.55 2.96 -9.49
C ILE A 144 5.58 1.85 -9.60
N CYS A 145 5.13 0.63 -9.86
CA CYS A 145 5.99 -0.52 -10.05
C CYS A 145 5.29 -1.59 -10.88
N SER A 146 6.09 -2.40 -11.57
CA SER A 146 5.66 -3.57 -12.30
C SER A 146 5.27 -4.71 -11.35
N LEU A 147 4.45 -5.66 -11.84
CA LEU A 147 3.94 -6.77 -11.04
C LEU A 147 5.04 -7.73 -10.54
N ASP A 148 6.21 -7.78 -11.19
CA ASP A 148 7.36 -8.58 -10.72
C ASP A 148 7.97 -8.07 -9.39
N LYS A 149 7.53 -6.89 -8.91
CA LYS A 149 7.89 -6.36 -7.60
C LYS A 149 6.88 -6.70 -6.51
N ILE A 150 5.74 -7.30 -6.86
CA ILE A 150 4.64 -7.55 -5.94
C ILE A 150 4.68 -9.00 -5.49
N ASP A 151 4.72 -9.22 -4.19
CA ASP A 151 4.72 -10.57 -3.61
C ASP A 151 3.29 -11.07 -3.36
N THR A 152 2.38 -10.16 -3.01
CA THR A 152 1.01 -10.52 -2.64
C THR A 152 0.00 -9.48 -3.11
N VAL A 153 -1.16 -9.93 -3.57
CA VAL A 153 -2.34 -9.10 -3.83
C VAL A 153 -3.46 -9.53 -2.88
N VAL A 154 -4.01 -8.58 -2.13
CA VAL A 154 -5.23 -8.74 -1.35
C VAL A 154 -6.38 -8.13 -2.13
N THR A 155 -7.39 -8.94 -2.45
CA THR A 155 -8.53 -8.53 -3.27
C THR A 155 -9.84 -9.18 -2.82
N ASP A 156 -10.97 -8.63 -3.25
CA ASP A 156 -12.27 -9.25 -3.05
C ASP A 156 -12.56 -10.35 -4.08
N ASP A 157 -13.60 -11.12 -3.80
CA ASP A 157 -14.02 -12.28 -4.58
C ASP A 157 -14.54 -11.97 -5.99
N ALA A 158 -14.82 -10.70 -6.31
CA ALA A 158 -15.31 -10.29 -7.64
C ALA A 158 -14.19 -10.10 -8.68
N ALA A 159 -12.92 -10.26 -8.30
CA ALA A 159 -11.81 -10.22 -9.26
C ALA A 159 -11.94 -11.34 -10.31
N ASP A 160 -11.74 -10.99 -11.59
CA ASP A 160 -11.87 -11.92 -12.71
C ASP A 160 -10.88 -13.10 -12.59
N GLY A 161 -11.33 -14.30 -12.96
CA GLY A 161 -10.51 -15.51 -12.98
C GLY A 161 -9.26 -15.35 -13.85
N ASP A 162 -9.37 -14.71 -15.00
CA ASP A 162 -8.24 -14.52 -15.91
C ASP A 162 -7.11 -13.69 -15.28
N ILE A 163 -7.48 -12.69 -14.47
CA ILE A 163 -6.51 -11.83 -13.78
C ILE A 163 -5.86 -12.59 -12.62
N ARG A 164 -6.64 -13.39 -11.89
CA ARG A 164 -6.11 -14.27 -10.84
C ARG A 164 -5.14 -15.30 -11.40
N ASP A 165 -5.46 -15.93 -12.52
CA ASP A 165 -4.61 -16.92 -13.17
C ASP A 165 -3.30 -16.31 -13.67
N GLU A 166 -3.31 -15.06 -14.11
CA GLU A 166 -2.10 -14.36 -14.54
C GLU A 166 -1.24 -13.92 -13.35
N LEU A 167 -1.85 -13.44 -12.25
CA LEU A 167 -1.12 -13.15 -11.01
C LEU A 167 -0.41 -14.40 -10.48
N GLU A 168 -1.08 -15.56 -10.51
CA GLU A 168 -0.47 -16.84 -10.15
C GLU A 168 0.70 -17.21 -11.08
N ARG A 169 0.55 -17.03 -12.40
CA ARG A 169 1.63 -17.25 -13.38
C ARG A 169 2.85 -16.36 -13.14
N LEU A 170 2.64 -15.14 -12.66
CA LEU A 170 3.70 -14.20 -12.28
C LEU A 170 4.33 -14.51 -10.90
N GLY A 171 3.82 -15.51 -10.18
CA GLY A 171 4.29 -15.88 -8.84
C GLY A 171 3.76 -14.98 -7.72
N VAL A 172 2.72 -14.19 -8.00
CA VAL A 172 2.11 -13.27 -7.03
C VAL A 172 1.07 -14.03 -6.19
N ALA A 173 1.28 -14.10 -4.89
CA ALA A 173 0.33 -14.74 -3.98
C ALA A 173 -0.98 -13.94 -3.89
N GLN A 174 -2.09 -14.63 -3.65
CA GLN A 174 -3.42 -14.01 -3.64
C GLN A 174 -4.14 -14.30 -2.33
N VAL A 175 -4.66 -13.24 -1.72
CA VAL A 175 -5.54 -13.30 -0.54
C VAL A 175 -6.91 -12.77 -0.95
N VAL A 176 -7.87 -13.67 -1.12
CA VAL A 176 -9.25 -13.32 -1.48
C VAL A 176 -10.09 -13.18 -0.22
N VAL A 177 -10.80 -12.06 -0.08
CA VAL A 177 -11.59 -11.70 1.13
C VAL A 177 -13.06 -11.49 0.88
#